data_AF-A0A963FIL6-F1
#
_entry.id   AF-A0A963FIL6-F1
#
_cell.length_a   1.000
_cell.length_b   1.000
_cell.length_c   1.000
_cell.angle_alpha   90.00
_cell.angle_beta   90.00
_cell.angle_gamma   90.00
#
_symmetry.space_group_name_H-M   'P 1'
#
loop_
_entity.id
_entity.type
_entity.pdbx_description
1 polymer ?
#
loop_
_entity_poly.entity_id
_entity_poly.type
_entity_poly.pdbx_seq_one_letter_code
_entity_poly.pdbx_strand_id
1 'polypeptide(L)'
;MLKPDSPFKNIPSNTHPRQAFFLDGLRHAFEIAALAFSRLATGLSTLLEAQSKSTLPQSFAPYYLDAWAFVDSVDRLRVLWELQPGAEGIPEPFNSTSLDSDLQAIRKIRNVSDHLAQKADQIVSLNASALGELSWVTVYSLEPPIMKSAFIRPGFLPASVKFQLNIPKEQLDVYGAAANILLKAGTHTADLSFAYSRLVRLAHFAESSLASMFARSTRAKPHGTDMFASCDLEFPVR
;
A
#
# COMPACT_ATOMS: atom_id res chain seq x y z
N MET A 1 7.40 -4.95 -7.48
CA MET A 1 6.98 -5.84 -6.37
C MET A 1 6.85 -7.27 -6.92
N LEU A 2 6.72 -8.30 -6.05
CA LEU A 2 7.04 -9.73 -6.28
C LEU A 2 7.12 -10.21 -7.74
N LYS A 3 8.20 -10.94 -8.05
CA LYS A 3 8.45 -11.45 -9.40
C LYS A 3 7.43 -12.54 -9.79
N PRO A 4 7.18 -12.78 -11.10
CA PRO A 4 6.33 -13.88 -11.54
C PRO A 4 6.78 -15.25 -10.99
N ASP A 5 8.09 -15.47 -10.93
CA ASP A 5 8.75 -16.67 -10.42
C ASP A 5 9.14 -16.57 -8.93
N SER A 6 8.52 -15.65 -8.19
CA SER A 6 8.82 -15.39 -6.78
C SER A 6 8.82 -16.68 -5.94
N PRO A 7 9.78 -16.88 -5.03
CA PRO A 7 9.74 -17.99 -4.07
C PRO A 7 8.49 -17.94 -3.16
N PHE A 8 7.91 -16.75 -2.94
CA PHE A 8 6.63 -16.63 -2.22
C PHE A 8 5.48 -17.35 -2.92
N LYS A 9 5.54 -17.51 -4.25
CA LYS A 9 4.54 -18.23 -5.06
C LYS A 9 4.85 -19.72 -5.21
N ASN A 10 6.03 -20.14 -4.76
CA ASN A 10 6.58 -21.47 -5.00
C ASN A 10 7.13 -22.07 -3.70
N ILE A 11 6.40 -21.94 -2.59
CA ILE A 11 6.81 -22.43 -1.27
C ILE A 11 6.92 -23.96 -1.32
N PRO A 12 8.07 -24.57 -1.03
CA PRO A 12 8.25 -26.02 -1.05
C PRO A 12 7.27 -26.76 -0.12
N SER A 13 6.69 -27.88 -0.57
CA SER A 13 5.71 -28.68 0.20
C SER A 13 6.22 -29.29 1.51
N ASN A 14 7.54 -29.33 1.67
CA ASN A 14 8.21 -29.76 2.90
C ASN A 14 8.51 -28.59 3.87
N THR A 15 8.07 -27.37 3.54
CA THR A 15 8.15 -26.22 4.45
C THR A 15 7.27 -26.47 5.67
N HIS A 16 7.78 -26.15 6.87
CA HIS A 16 6.99 -26.30 8.10
C HIS A 16 5.66 -25.53 7.98
N PRO A 17 4.49 -26.11 8.34
CA PRO A 17 3.18 -25.49 8.08
C PRO A 17 3.03 -24.07 8.62
N ARG A 18 3.56 -23.82 9.83
CA ARG A 18 3.59 -22.46 10.41
C ARG A 18 4.39 -21.48 9.55
N GLN A 19 5.54 -21.87 9.01
CA GLN A 19 6.33 -21.01 8.14
C GLN A 19 5.59 -20.75 6.83
N ALA A 20 5.01 -21.79 6.21
CA ALA A 20 4.24 -21.66 4.98
C ALA A 20 3.07 -20.68 5.15
N PHE A 21 2.36 -20.73 6.29
CA PHE A 21 1.31 -19.77 6.62
C PHE A 21 1.80 -18.31 6.66
N PHE A 22 2.92 -18.03 7.33
CA PHE A 22 3.47 -16.67 7.36
C PHE A 22 3.92 -16.20 5.99
N LEU A 23 4.58 -17.06 5.21
CA LEU A 23 5.03 -16.73 3.86
C LEU A 23 3.86 -16.43 2.92
N ASP A 24 2.77 -17.20 3.01
CA ASP A 24 1.56 -16.93 2.22
C ASP A 24 0.86 -15.63 2.64
N GLY A 25 0.77 -15.37 3.95
CA GLY A 25 0.26 -14.09 4.45
C GLY A 25 1.08 -12.89 3.97
N LEU A 26 2.42 -13.00 3.98
CA LEU A 26 3.32 -11.99 3.45
C LEU A 26 3.16 -11.81 1.93
N ARG A 27 3.04 -12.92 1.17
CA ARG A 27 2.77 -12.89 -0.28
C ARG A 27 1.55 -12.03 -0.57
N HIS A 28 0.42 -12.34 0.06
CA HIS A 28 -0.82 -11.60 -0.16
C HIS A 28 -0.71 -10.14 0.24
N ALA A 29 -0.04 -9.84 1.36
CA ALA A 29 0.15 -8.45 1.78
C ALA A 29 1.00 -7.65 0.78
N PHE A 30 2.07 -8.24 0.22
CA PHE A 30 2.81 -7.63 -0.89
C PHE A 30 1.95 -7.45 -2.14
N GLU A 31 1.19 -8.47 -2.56
CA GLU A 31 0.39 -8.41 -3.80
C GLU A 31 -0.72 -7.36 -3.71
N ILE A 32 -1.44 -7.28 -2.58
CA ILE A 32 -2.48 -6.27 -2.37
C ILE A 32 -1.85 -4.87 -2.29
N ALA A 33 -0.76 -4.69 -1.55
CA ALA A 33 -0.06 -3.41 -1.49
C ALA A 33 0.43 -2.96 -2.89
N ALA A 34 0.99 -3.87 -3.68
CA ALA A 34 1.41 -3.59 -5.05
C ALA A 34 0.25 -3.11 -5.94
N LEU A 35 -0.84 -3.88 -5.94
CA LEU A 35 -2.00 -3.60 -6.77
C LEU A 35 -2.66 -2.27 -6.38
N ALA A 36 -2.89 -2.08 -5.08
CA ALA A 36 -3.53 -0.89 -4.54
C ALA A 36 -2.70 0.37 -4.82
N PHE A 37 -1.39 0.33 -4.55
CA PHE A 37 -0.51 1.46 -4.84
C PHE A 37 -0.42 1.77 -6.34
N SER A 38 -0.29 0.75 -7.19
CA SER A 38 -0.22 0.94 -8.64
C SER A 38 -1.49 1.57 -9.20
N ARG A 39 -2.66 1.11 -8.77
CA ARG A 39 -3.94 1.69 -9.17
C ARG A 39 -4.11 3.11 -8.66
N LEU A 40 -3.73 3.36 -7.41
CA LEU A 40 -3.74 4.70 -6.83
C LEU A 40 -2.86 5.67 -7.62
N ALA A 41 -1.58 5.35 -7.80
CA ALA A 41 -0.63 6.21 -8.51
C ALA A 41 -1.10 6.53 -9.94
N THR A 42 -1.51 5.50 -10.68
CA THR A 42 -2.05 5.66 -12.04
C THR A 42 -3.29 6.53 -12.04
N GLY A 43 -4.26 6.21 -11.18
CA GLY A 43 -5.53 6.92 -11.11
C GLY A 43 -5.38 8.38 -10.72
N LEU A 44 -4.47 8.71 -9.81
CA LEU A 44 -4.19 10.09 -9.39
C LEU A 44 -3.58 10.94 -10.52
N SER A 45 -2.70 10.34 -11.34
CA SER A 45 -2.18 10.99 -12.55
C SER A 45 -3.30 11.26 -13.56
N THR A 46 -4.11 10.24 -13.88
CA THR A 46 -5.25 10.38 -14.81
C THR A 46 -6.26 11.41 -14.33
N LEU A 47 -6.46 11.55 -13.02
CA LEU A 47 -7.39 12.54 -12.48
C LEU A 47 -7.00 13.98 -12.83
N LEU A 48 -5.71 14.31 -12.78
CA LEU A 48 -5.25 15.66 -13.14
C LEU A 48 -5.33 15.93 -14.64
N GLU A 49 -5.13 14.92 -15.46
CA GLU A 49 -5.37 15.01 -16.90
C GLU A 49 -6.86 15.19 -17.23
N ALA A 50 -7.75 14.55 -16.48
CA ALA A 50 -9.19 14.71 -16.63
C ALA A 50 -9.65 16.11 -16.18
N GLN A 51 -9.01 16.69 -15.15
CA GLN A 51 -9.29 18.05 -14.69
C GLN A 51 -9.04 19.09 -15.79
N SER A 52 -7.94 18.98 -16.54
CA SER A 52 -7.66 19.92 -17.63
C SER A 52 -8.66 19.82 -18.79
N LYS A 53 -9.36 18.69 -18.90
CA LYS A 53 -10.40 18.41 -19.89
C LYS A 53 -11.83 18.60 -19.34
N SER A 54 -12.00 19.12 -18.13
CA SER A 54 -13.30 19.27 -17.45
C SER A 54 -14.12 17.97 -17.35
N THR A 55 -13.45 16.82 -17.22
CA THR A 55 -14.06 15.48 -17.16
C THR A 55 -13.77 14.79 -15.82
N LEU A 56 -13.90 15.53 -14.72
CA LEU A 56 -13.69 14.98 -13.38
C LEU A 56 -14.67 13.81 -13.10
N PRO A 57 -14.21 12.75 -12.40
CA PRO A 57 -15.08 11.65 -12.04
C PRO A 57 -16.16 12.10 -11.05
N GLN A 58 -17.32 11.44 -11.10
CA GLN A 58 -18.41 11.69 -10.16
C GLN A 58 -18.09 11.24 -8.72
N SER A 59 -17.07 10.38 -8.55
CA SER A 59 -16.68 9.84 -7.25
C SER A 59 -15.18 9.73 -7.13
N PHE A 60 -14.67 10.12 -5.95
CA PHE A 60 -13.28 9.89 -5.56
C PHE A 60 -13.09 8.62 -4.71
N ALA A 61 -14.16 7.86 -4.45
CA ALA A 61 -14.11 6.68 -3.60
C ALA A 61 -13.06 5.63 -4.03
N PRO A 62 -12.83 5.35 -5.33
CA PRO A 62 -11.81 4.40 -5.75
C PRO A 62 -10.39 4.75 -5.28
N TYR A 63 -10.04 6.05 -5.25
CA TYR A 63 -8.72 6.49 -4.77
C TYR A 63 -8.54 6.24 -3.27
N TYR A 64 -9.60 6.47 -2.48
CA TYR A 64 -9.57 6.18 -1.06
C TYR A 64 -9.56 4.68 -0.77
N LEU A 65 -10.29 3.89 -1.54
CA LEU A 65 -10.26 2.43 -1.44
C LEU A 65 -8.84 1.91 -1.67
N ASP A 66 -8.17 2.36 -2.73
CA ASP A 66 -6.82 1.92 -3.05
C ASP A 66 -5.80 2.46 -2.01
N ALA A 67 -5.93 3.69 -1.53
CA ALA A 67 -5.06 4.22 -0.48
C ALA A 67 -5.18 3.46 0.86
N TRP A 68 -6.40 3.18 1.31
CA TRP A 68 -6.62 2.46 2.57
C TRP A 68 -6.29 0.96 2.42
N ALA A 69 -6.57 0.33 1.28
CA ALA A 69 -6.13 -1.04 1.01
C ALA A 69 -4.60 -1.18 1.05
N PHE A 70 -3.88 -0.17 0.55
CA PHE A 70 -2.43 -0.10 0.67
C PHE A 70 -1.98 0.00 2.14
N VAL A 71 -2.54 0.94 2.90
CA VAL A 71 -2.24 1.15 4.33
C VAL A 71 -2.45 -0.12 5.15
N ASP A 72 -3.60 -0.78 4.98
CA ASP A 72 -3.93 -2.00 5.72
C ASP A 72 -3.00 -3.16 5.35
N SER A 73 -2.63 -3.29 4.08
CA SER A 73 -1.72 -4.33 3.62
C SER A 73 -0.30 -4.11 4.13
N VAL A 74 0.17 -2.85 4.18
CA VAL A 74 1.48 -2.49 4.73
C VAL A 74 1.54 -2.77 6.24
N ASP A 75 0.51 -2.39 7.01
CA ASP A 75 0.50 -2.65 8.45
C ASP A 75 0.41 -4.15 8.75
N ARG A 76 -0.42 -4.90 8.00
CA ARG A 76 -0.48 -6.36 8.10
C ARG A 76 0.87 -7.00 7.80
N LEU A 77 1.54 -6.55 6.75
CA LEU A 77 2.87 -7.04 6.38
C LEU A 77 3.88 -6.79 7.49
N ARG A 78 3.91 -5.59 8.08
CA ARG A 78 4.79 -5.25 9.21
C ARG A 78 4.63 -6.23 10.37
N VAL A 79 3.37 -6.51 10.76
CA VAL A 79 3.07 -7.45 11.85
C VAL A 79 3.45 -8.88 11.50
N LEU A 80 3.13 -9.36 10.29
CA LEU A 80 3.52 -10.70 9.85
C LEU A 80 5.03 -10.87 9.77
N TRP A 81 5.73 -9.82 9.35
CA TRP A 81 7.19 -9.81 9.22
C TRP A 81 7.90 -9.91 10.58
N GLU A 82 7.33 -9.25 11.61
CA GLU A 82 7.81 -9.33 13.00
C GLU A 82 7.54 -10.72 13.62
N LEU A 83 6.37 -11.31 13.34
CA LEU A 83 5.93 -12.55 14.00
C LEU A 83 6.36 -13.84 13.29
N GLN A 84 6.92 -13.75 12.08
CA GLN A 84 7.34 -14.94 11.33
C GLN A 84 8.47 -15.70 12.03
N PRO A 85 8.57 -17.03 11.86
CA PRO A 85 9.70 -17.77 12.38
C PRO A 85 11.03 -17.26 11.80
N GLY A 86 12.01 -17.05 12.69
CA GLY A 86 13.34 -16.54 12.31
C GLY A 86 13.43 -15.01 12.18
N ALA A 87 12.41 -14.25 12.56
CA ALA A 87 12.42 -12.79 12.48
C ALA A 87 13.62 -12.13 13.19
N GLU A 88 14.05 -12.68 14.32
CA GLU A 88 15.21 -12.20 15.09
C GLU A 88 16.54 -12.25 14.31
N GLY A 89 16.64 -13.12 13.30
CA GLY A 89 17.84 -13.28 12.48
C GLY A 89 17.89 -12.37 11.25
N ILE A 90 16.88 -11.54 11.03
CA ILE A 90 16.81 -10.65 9.86
C ILE A 90 17.73 -9.44 10.11
N PRO A 91 18.65 -9.12 9.18
CA PRO A 91 19.60 -8.02 9.35
C PRO A 91 18.96 -6.65 9.09
N GLU A 92 19.61 -5.60 9.62
CA GLU A 92 19.36 -4.22 9.19
C GLU A 92 19.64 -4.03 7.68
N PRO A 93 18.89 -3.17 6.97
CA PRO A 93 17.75 -2.40 7.46
C PRO A 93 16.44 -3.20 7.51
N PHE A 94 16.41 -4.50 7.21
CA PHE A 94 15.18 -5.25 6.96
C PHE A 94 14.55 -5.89 8.20
N ASN A 95 15.11 -5.69 9.40
CA ASN A 95 14.57 -6.25 10.63
C ASN A 95 13.26 -5.55 11.04
N SER A 96 12.56 -6.13 12.03
CA SER A 96 11.27 -5.61 12.51
C SER A 96 11.39 -4.20 13.08
N THR A 97 12.45 -3.89 13.84
CA THR A 97 12.67 -2.57 14.45
C THR A 97 12.76 -1.45 13.41
N SER A 98 13.57 -1.64 12.37
CA SER A 98 13.72 -0.64 11.32
C SER A 98 12.48 -0.53 10.44
N LEU A 99 11.82 -1.66 10.15
CA LEU A 99 10.51 -1.62 9.47
C LEU A 99 9.45 -0.89 10.29
N ASP A 100 9.41 -1.08 11.60
CA ASP A 100 8.48 -0.37 12.48
C ASP A 100 8.75 1.12 12.46
N SER A 101 10.02 1.53 12.63
CA SER A 101 10.42 2.93 12.56
C SER A 101 10.01 3.58 11.23
N ASP A 102 10.36 2.95 10.10
CA ASP A 102 10.08 3.47 8.76
C ASP A 102 8.57 3.57 8.46
N LEU A 103 7.79 2.61 8.93
CA LEU A 103 6.37 2.47 8.59
C LEU A 103 5.43 2.94 9.72
N GLN A 104 5.96 3.55 10.79
CA GLN A 104 5.16 3.95 11.94
C GLN A 104 4.05 4.95 11.58
N ALA A 105 4.30 5.80 10.58
CA ALA A 105 3.29 6.73 10.08
C ALA A 105 2.06 6.01 9.52
N ILE A 106 2.26 4.87 8.83
CA ILE A 106 1.19 4.03 8.28
C ILE A 106 0.35 3.45 9.42
N ARG A 107 0.98 2.89 10.46
CA ARG A 107 0.27 2.38 11.64
C ARG A 107 -0.55 3.46 12.33
N LYS A 108 0.02 4.66 12.50
CA LYS A 108 -0.66 5.80 13.12
C LYS A 108 -1.92 6.22 12.35
N ILE A 109 -1.86 6.32 11.02
CA ILE A 109 -3.06 6.68 10.23
C ILE A 109 -4.10 5.54 10.21
N ARG A 110 -3.68 4.28 10.17
CA ARG A 110 -4.57 3.11 10.26
C ARG A 110 -5.37 3.11 11.56
N ASN A 111 -4.70 3.38 12.68
CA ASN A 111 -5.33 3.51 14.00
C ASN A 111 -6.32 4.69 14.10
N VAL A 112 -6.23 5.71 13.23
CA VAL A 112 -7.27 6.75 13.17
C VAL A 112 -8.54 6.19 12.55
N SER A 113 -8.41 5.43 11.46
CA SER A 113 -9.54 4.80 10.76
C SER A 113 -10.27 3.77 11.62
N ASP A 114 -9.56 2.84 12.28
CA ASP A 114 -10.20 1.80 13.10
C ASP A 114 -11.03 2.36 14.26
N HIS A 115 -10.61 3.52 14.77
CA HIS A 115 -11.20 4.17 15.92
C HIS A 115 -11.99 5.43 15.51
N LEU A 116 -12.39 5.54 14.24
CA LEU A 116 -13.05 6.72 13.68
C LEU A 116 -14.26 7.18 14.51
N ALA A 117 -15.12 6.24 14.90
CA ALA A 117 -16.30 6.55 15.72
C ALA A 117 -15.92 7.13 17.10
N GLN A 118 -14.87 6.58 17.73
CA GLN A 118 -14.37 7.05 19.02
C GLN A 118 -13.59 8.37 18.91
N LYS A 119 -13.09 8.69 17.71
CA LYS A 119 -12.30 9.89 17.40
C LYS A 119 -13.10 10.98 16.69
N ALA A 120 -14.42 10.82 16.57
CA ALA A 120 -15.27 11.73 15.81
C ALA A 120 -15.14 13.18 16.28
N ASP A 121 -15.23 13.44 17.59
CA ASP A 121 -15.09 14.79 18.15
C ASP A 121 -13.70 15.40 17.87
N GLN A 122 -12.65 14.58 17.91
CA GLN A 122 -11.31 15.00 17.56
C GLN A 122 -11.20 15.37 16.07
N ILE A 123 -11.79 14.57 15.19
CA ILE A 123 -11.75 14.80 13.73
C ILE A 123 -12.56 16.06 13.38
N VAL A 124 -13.71 16.26 14.01
CA VAL A 124 -14.54 17.47 13.85
C VAL A 124 -13.78 18.71 14.35
N SER A 125 -13.18 18.66 15.54
CA SER A 125 -12.43 19.80 16.09
C SER A 125 -11.20 20.16 15.26
N LEU A 126 -10.58 19.19 14.59
CA LEU A 126 -9.46 19.42 13.66
C LEU A 126 -9.92 19.91 12.27
N ASN A 127 -11.22 20.03 12.02
CA ASN A 127 -11.77 20.21 10.68
C ASN A 127 -11.11 19.24 9.70
N ALA A 128 -11.05 17.95 10.04
CA ALA A 128 -10.49 16.89 9.21
C ALA A 128 -11.61 16.10 8.50
N SER A 129 -11.24 15.32 7.49
CA SER A 129 -12.15 14.38 6.82
C SER A 129 -12.09 13.00 7.49
N ALA A 130 -13.23 12.30 7.52
CA ALA A 130 -13.34 10.95 8.08
C ALA A 130 -12.41 9.93 7.39
N LEU A 131 -12.27 10.02 6.06
CA LEU A 131 -11.35 9.18 5.28
C LEU A 131 -9.98 9.82 5.08
N GLY A 132 -9.74 10.98 5.69
CA GLY A 132 -8.52 11.75 5.52
C GLY A 132 -8.48 12.59 4.25
N GLU A 133 -7.28 13.05 3.92
CA GLU A 133 -6.94 13.89 2.77
C GLU A 133 -5.81 13.21 2.00
N LEU A 134 -6.02 13.02 0.69
CA LEU A 134 -4.99 12.50 -0.22
C LEU A 134 -4.35 13.66 -0.93
N SER A 135 -3.02 13.75 -0.93
CA SER A 135 -2.30 14.77 -1.70
C SER A 135 -1.13 14.16 -2.45
N TRP A 136 -0.78 14.69 -3.61
CA TRP A 136 0.28 14.14 -4.46
C TRP A 136 0.84 15.22 -5.38
N VAL A 137 1.92 14.86 -6.08
CA VAL A 137 2.48 15.63 -7.18
C VAL A 137 2.35 14.82 -8.46
N THR A 138 1.95 15.46 -9.55
CA THR A 138 2.06 14.89 -10.89
C THR A 138 3.18 15.57 -11.66
N VAL A 139 4.09 14.77 -12.19
CA VAL A 139 5.28 15.19 -12.93
C VAL A 139 4.99 15.08 -14.43
N TYR A 140 5.11 16.19 -15.15
CA TYR A 140 4.94 16.25 -16.62
C TYR A 140 6.29 16.28 -17.33
N SER A 141 7.29 16.92 -16.73
CA SER A 141 8.68 16.92 -17.21
C SER A 141 9.63 17.06 -16.03
N LEU A 142 10.80 16.42 -16.11
CA LEU A 142 11.91 16.62 -15.18
C LEU A 142 12.89 17.68 -15.69
N GLU A 143 12.94 17.93 -17.00
CA GLU A 143 13.88 18.86 -17.64
C GLU A 143 13.17 19.63 -18.79
N PRO A 144 12.79 20.92 -18.59
CA PRO A 144 12.73 21.62 -17.30
C PRO A 144 11.67 21.00 -16.37
N PRO A 145 11.78 21.19 -15.03
CA PRO A 145 10.84 20.60 -14.09
C PRO A 145 9.45 21.25 -14.24
N ILE A 146 8.47 20.44 -14.64
CA ILE A 146 7.06 20.83 -14.76
C ILE A 146 6.25 19.85 -13.93
N MET A 147 5.69 20.35 -12.82
CA MET A 147 4.97 19.54 -11.84
C MET A 147 3.71 20.27 -11.38
N LYS A 148 2.68 19.50 -11.00
CA LYS A 148 1.45 20.02 -10.41
C LYS A 148 1.16 19.31 -9.10
N SER A 149 0.99 20.09 -8.04
CA SER A 149 0.53 19.60 -6.74
C SER A 149 -0.99 19.55 -6.71
N ALA A 150 -1.55 18.51 -6.13
CA ALA A 150 -2.99 18.31 -6.04
C ALA A 150 -3.37 17.59 -4.75
N PHE A 151 -4.64 17.73 -4.38
CA PHE A 151 -5.21 16.98 -3.27
C PHE A 151 -6.70 16.68 -3.51
N ILE A 152 -7.19 15.65 -2.85
CA ILE A 152 -8.60 15.30 -2.70
C ILE A 152 -8.91 15.31 -1.22
N ARG A 153 -10.06 15.86 -0.86
CA ARG A 153 -10.59 15.82 0.50
C ARG A 153 -12.10 15.56 0.45
N PRO A 154 -12.57 14.35 0.78
CA PRO A 154 -13.98 14.01 0.76
C PRO A 154 -14.69 14.56 2.01
N GLY A 155 -16.01 14.56 1.94
CA GLY A 155 -16.87 14.88 3.08
C GLY A 155 -17.26 16.35 3.17
N PHE A 156 -17.63 16.75 4.39
CA PHE A 156 -18.11 18.10 4.68
C PHE A 156 -16.93 19.08 4.74
N LEU A 157 -16.96 20.10 3.87
CA LEU A 157 -16.00 21.19 3.86
C LEU A 157 -16.60 22.42 4.55
N PRO A 158 -15.91 23.00 5.55
CA PRO A 158 -16.30 24.31 6.05
C PRO A 158 -16.16 25.37 4.96
N ALA A 159 -16.88 26.49 5.09
CA ALA A 159 -16.91 27.58 4.11
C ALA A 159 -15.52 28.18 3.76
N SER A 160 -14.53 27.98 4.64
CA SER A 160 -13.13 28.28 4.36
C SER A 160 -12.27 27.05 4.63
N VAL A 161 -11.45 26.68 3.65
CA VAL A 161 -10.54 25.53 3.75
C VAL A 161 -9.11 26.06 3.74
N LYS A 162 -8.38 25.83 4.85
CA LYS A 162 -6.93 25.98 4.86
C LYS A 162 -6.32 24.69 4.34
N PHE A 163 -5.60 24.76 3.23
CA PHE A 163 -4.86 23.64 2.67
C PHE A 163 -3.40 24.01 2.51
N GLN A 164 -2.53 23.01 2.61
CA GLN A 164 -1.12 23.14 2.30
C GLN A 164 -0.86 22.29 1.07
N LEU A 165 -0.36 22.90 0.00
CA LEU A 165 0.03 22.14 -1.18
C LEU A 165 1.17 21.21 -0.84
N ASN A 166 1.11 20.02 -1.43
CA ASN A 166 2.17 19.05 -1.32
C ASN A 166 3.40 19.54 -2.09
N ILE A 167 4.48 19.78 -1.37
CA ILE A 167 5.77 20.22 -1.92
C ILE A 167 6.79 19.14 -1.55
N PRO A 168 7.40 18.44 -2.53
CA PRO A 168 8.44 17.46 -2.25
C PRO A 168 9.61 18.12 -1.53
N LYS A 169 10.08 17.49 -0.45
CA LYS A 169 11.20 18.01 0.37
C LYS A 169 12.53 17.32 0.07
N GLU A 170 12.49 16.15 -0.56
CA GLU A 170 13.63 15.27 -0.79
C GLU A 170 13.58 14.67 -2.21
N GLN A 171 14.35 13.61 -2.45
CA GLN A 171 14.37 12.86 -3.70
C GLN A 171 12.97 12.39 -4.09
N LEU A 172 12.56 12.68 -5.33
CA LEU A 172 11.22 12.40 -5.83
C LEU A 172 11.18 11.05 -6.55
N ASP A 173 10.69 10.02 -5.87
CA ASP A 173 10.34 8.77 -6.54
C ASP A 173 9.05 8.95 -7.35
N VAL A 174 9.16 8.75 -8.67
CA VAL A 174 8.04 8.90 -9.61
C VAL A 174 7.48 7.53 -10.00
N TYR A 175 6.18 7.36 -9.84
CA TYR A 175 5.42 6.15 -10.14
C TYR A 175 4.40 6.43 -11.23
N GLY A 176 4.75 6.07 -12.47
CA GLY A 176 4.02 6.57 -13.64
C GLY A 176 4.28 8.07 -13.78
N ALA A 177 3.25 8.89 -13.58
CA ALA A 177 3.41 10.34 -13.49
C ALA A 177 3.13 10.88 -12.07
N ALA A 178 2.73 10.04 -11.11
CA ALA A 178 2.45 10.46 -9.73
C ALA A 178 3.68 10.28 -8.84
N ALA A 179 3.86 11.20 -7.91
CA ALA A 179 4.97 11.18 -6.97
C ALA A 179 4.55 11.79 -5.63
N ASN A 180 5.32 11.47 -4.57
CA ASN A 180 5.12 11.99 -3.22
C ASN A 180 3.66 11.87 -2.75
N ILE A 181 3.07 10.68 -2.86
CA ILE A 181 1.65 10.45 -2.53
C ILE A 181 1.52 10.38 -1.01
N LEU A 182 0.83 11.36 -0.42
CA LEU A 182 0.62 11.48 1.02
C LEU A 182 -0.84 11.22 1.38
N LEU A 183 -1.06 10.50 2.47
CA LEU A 183 -2.37 10.36 3.11
C LEU A 183 -2.31 10.95 4.52
N LYS A 184 -3.18 11.94 4.77
CA LYS A 184 -3.35 12.55 6.08
C LYS A 184 -4.65 12.08 6.72
N ALA A 185 -4.58 11.59 7.96
CA ALA A 185 -5.74 11.21 8.77
C ALA A 185 -5.58 11.73 10.21
N GLY A 186 -6.55 12.51 10.69
CA GLY A 186 -6.41 13.22 11.97
C GLY A 186 -5.21 14.16 11.97
N THR A 187 -4.29 13.97 12.93
CA THR A 187 -3.03 14.73 13.06
C THR A 187 -1.83 14.04 12.40
N HIS A 188 -2.03 12.88 11.78
CA HIS A 188 -0.96 12.08 11.22
C HIS A 188 -0.95 12.17 9.69
N THR A 189 0.25 12.17 9.11
CA THR A 189 0.48 12.09 7.67
C THR A 189 1.42 10.94 7.40
N ALA A 190 1.09 10.09 6.44
CA ALA A 190 1.98 9.04 5.95
C ALA A 190 2.34 9.30 4.49
N ASP A 191 3.61 9.07 4.17
CA ASP A 191 4.10 9.05 2.80
C ASP A 191 3.97 7.63 2.24
N LEU A 192 2.98 7.46 1.35
CA LEU A 192 2.69 6.18 0.73
C LEU A 192 3.74 5.83 -0.34
N SER A 193 4.33 6.84 -0.99
CA SER A 193 5.40 6.66 -1.97
C SER A 193 6.66 6.11 -1.31
N PHE A 194 7.06 6.68 -0.16
CA PHE A 194 8.16 6.16 0.65
C PHE A 194 7.87 4.74 1.17
N ALA A 195 6.68 4.51 1.72
CA ALA A 195 6.29 3.19 2.19
C ALA A 195 6.34 2.14 1.07
N TYR A 196 5.91 2.50 -0.14
CA TYR A 196 5.97 1.60 -1.30
C TYR A 196 7.41 1.32 -1.74
N SER A 197 8.28 2.35 -1.84
CA SER A 197 9.70 2.14 -2.17
C SER A 197 10.38 1.24 -1.13
N ARG A 198 10.01 1.39 0.14
CA ARG A 198 10.47 0.55 1.23
C ARG A 198 10.03 -0.90 1.08
N LEU A 199 8.76 -1.14 0.76
CA LEU A 199 8.24 -2.48 0.50
C LEU A 199 8.89 -3.13 -0.73
N VAL A 200 9.20 -2.38 -1.79
CA VAL A 200 9.91 -2.94 -2.95
C VAL A 200 11.30 -3.46 -2.55
N ARG A 201 12.06 -2.69 -1.76
CA ARG A 201 13.36 -3.13 -1.24
C ARG A 201 13.23 -4.36 -0.34
N LEU A 202 12.22 -4.37 0.53
CA LEU A 202 11.94 -5.51 1.40
C LEU A 202 11.59 -6.77 0.60
N ALA A 203 10.72 -6.65 -0.41
CA ALA A 203 10.34 -7.75 -1.27
C ALA A 203 11.57 -8.36 -1.96
N HIS A 204 12.46 -7.53 -2.53
CA HIS A 204 13.68 -8.02 -3.17
C HIS A 204 14.61 -8.75 -2.20
N PHE A 205 14.79 -8.22 -0.98
CA PHE A 205 15.56 -8.89 0.07
C PHE A 205 14.94 -10.24 0.45
N ALA A 206 13.63 -10.25 0.70
CA ALA A 206 12.89 -11.44 1.09
C ALA A 206 12.93 -12.54 0.01
N GLU A 207 12.70 -12.17 -1.26
CA GLU A 207 12.80 -13.09 -2.39
C GLU A 207 14.20 -13.69 -2.52
N SER A 208 15.24 -12.86 -2.41
CA SER A 208 16.63 -13.32 -2.51
C SER A 208 16.99 -14.29 -1.37
N SER A 209 16.51 -14.00 -0.16
CA SER A 209 16.73 -14.82 1.02
C SER A 209 16.01 -16.16 0.91
N LEU A 210 14.73 -16.15 0.52
CA LEU A 210 13.93 -17.36 0.34
C LEU A 210 14.44 -18.22 -0.81
N ALA A 211 14.82 -17.63 -1.94
CA ALA A 211 15.41 -18.38 -3.05
C ALA A 211 16.67 -19.13 -2.61
N SER A 212 17.53 -18.48 -1.82
CA SER A 212 18.74 -19.09 -1.25
C SER A 212 18.42 -20.22 -0.27
N MET A 213 17.38 -20.07 0.56
CA MET A 213 16.94 -21.10 1.49
C MET A 213 16.33 -22.31 0.78
N PHE A 214 15.46 -22.07 -0.20
CA PHE A 214 14.77 -23.13 -0.94
C PHE A 214 15.71 -23.91 -1.85
N ALA A 215 16.74 -23.27 -2.42
CA ALA A 215 17.77 -23.95 -3.20
C ALA A 215 18.58 -24.99 -2.38
N ARG A 216 18.67 -24.82 -1.06
CA ARG A 216 19.36 -25.77 -0.15
C ARG A 216 18.48 -26.94 0.26
N SER A 217 17.17 -26.85 0.08
CA SER A 217 16.23 -27.94 0.36
C SER A 217 16.25 -28.96 -0.78
N THR A 218 15.99 -30.24 -0.47
CA THR A 218 15.70 -31.26 -1.49
C THR A 218 14.55 -30.80 -2.39
N ARG A 219 14.55 -31.22 -3.67
CA ARG A 219 13.55 -30.84 -4.70
C ARG A 219 12.14 -31.33 -4.30
N ALA A 220 11.49 -30.63 -3.40
CA ALA A 220 10.09 -30.80 -3.08
C ALA A 220 9.26 -30.01 -4.11
N LYS A 221 8.10 -30.56 -4.49
CA LYS A 221 7.11 -29.81 -5.28
C LYS A 221 6.59 -28.64 -4.44
N PRO A 222 6.20 -27.51 -5.03
CA PRO A 222 5.59 -26.42 -4.28
C PRO A 222 4.24 -26.85 -3.67
N HIS A 223 3.83 -26.19 -2.57
CA HIS A 223 2.46 -26.23 -2.08
C HIS A 223 1.49 -25.72 -3.16
N GLY A 224 0.25 -26.22 -3.16
CA GLY A 224 -0.82 -25.59 -3.92
C GLY A 224 -1.06 -24.16 -3.41
N THR A 225 -1.34 -23.25 -4.32
CA THR A 225 -1.63 -21.83 -4.03
C THR A 225 -3.14 -21.56 -4.08
N ASP A 226 -3.52 -20.31 -4.35
CA ASP A 226 -4.90 -19.86 -4.55
C ASP A 226 -5.72 -20.83 -5.43
N MET A 227 -6.95 -21.12 -5.01
CA MET A 227 -7.90 -21.97 -5.74
C MET A 227 -9.09 -21.13 -6.19
N PHE A 228 -9.38 -21.17 -7.49
CA PHE A 228 -10.62 -20.63 -8.06
C PHE A 228 -11.49 -21.79 -8.55
N ALA A 229 -12.74 -21.85 -8.10
CA ALA A 229 -13.72 -22.82 -8.53
C ALA A 229 -14.99 -22.09 -9.02
N SER A 230 -15.57 -22.58 -10.10
CA SER A 230 -16.84 -22.06 -10.66
C SER A 230 -17.72 -23.22 -11.11
N CYS A 231 -19.03 -23.03 -11.04
CA CYS A 231 -20.02 -23.98 -11.54
C CYS A 231 -21.15 -23.21 -12.24
N ASP A 232 -21.57 -23.70 -13.42
CA ASP A 232 -22.74 -23.18 -14.10
C ASP A 232 -24.00 -23.77 -13.45
N LEU A 233 -25.01 -22.91 -13.23
CA LEU A 233 -26.30 -23.31 -12.69
C LEU A 233 -27.39 -23.01 -13.72
N GLU A 234 -28.17 -24.02 -14.10
CA GLU A 234 -29.37 -23.84 -14.91
C GLU A 234 -30.59 -23.69 -14.01
N PHE A 235 -31.38 -22.62 -14.23
CA PHE A 235 -32.67 -22.46 -13.57
C PHE A 235 -33.76 -23.08 -14.46
N PRO A 236 -34.63 -23.95 -13.92
CA PRO A 236 -35.73 -24.50 -14.70
C PRO A 236 -36.67 -23.38 -15.12
N VAL A 237 -36.98 -23.34 -16.42
CA VAL A 237 -38.02 -22.45 -16.97
C VAL A 237 -39.36 -22.90 -16.40
N ARG A 238 -40.10 -21.95 -15.79
CA ARG A 238 -41.46 -22.19 -15.27
C ARG A 238 -42.49 -22.29 -16.39
#